data_AF-A0A545BB19-F1
#
_entry.id   AF-A0A545BB19-F1
#
_cell.length_a   1.000
_cell.length_b   1.000
_cell.length_c   1.000
_cell.angle_alpha   90.00
_cell.angle_beta   90.00
_cell.angle_gamma   90.00
#
_symmetry.space_group_name_H-M   'P 1'
#
loop_
_entity.id
_entity.type
_entity.pdbx_description
1 polymer ?
#
loop_
_entity_poly.entity_id
_entity_poly.type
_entity_poly.pdbx_seq_one_letter_code
_entity_poly.pdbx_strand_id
1 'polypeptide(L)'
;MGLRNILSRRRKAPEPSVAVRTVEERRTLTADESADLEAAWAELRQTTAASKVTSLRACSRNGSSWVEDPEAVRAIAATIGRIMNETAEGPKDNHAQ
;
A
#
# COMPACT_ATOMS: atom_id res chain seq x y z
N MET A 1 25.08 5.89 -29.93
CA MET A 1 23.99 6.87 -29.83
C MET A 1 22.68 6.20 -30.21
N GLY A 2 21.63 6.23 -29.36
CA GLY A 2 20.27 5.85 -29.77
C GLY A 2 19.42 5.11 -28.72
N LEU A 3 19.05 5.77 -27.62
CA LEU A 3 17.95 5.37 -26.73
C LEU A 3 16.61 5.70 -27.40
N ARG A 4 15.75 4.72 -27.70
CA ARG A 4 14.37 5.01 -28.18
C ARG A 4 13.32 4.00 -27.69
N ASN A 5 12.67 4.39 -26.59
CA ASN A 5 11.21 4.50 -26.41
C ASN A 5 10.31 3.25 -26.58
N ILE A 6 10.07 2.49 -25.50
CA ILE A 6 9.12 1.35 -25.43
C ILE A 6 7.77 1.75 -24.78
N LEU A 7 7.45 3.04 -24.68
CA LEU A 7 6.24 3.54 -23.99
C LEU A 7 5.10 3.94 -24.93
N SER A 8 4.89 3.17 -26.01
CA SER A 8 3.76 3.37 -26.93
C SER A 8 2.77 2.21 -26.87
N ARG A 9 2.30 1.85 -25.67
CA ARG A 9 1.10 1.01 -25.53
C ARG A 9 -0.14 1.88 -25.34
N ARG A 10 -0.67 2.29 -26.50
CA ARG A 10 -2.07 2.65 -26.84
C ARG A 10 -3.02 2.85 -25.65
N ARG A 11 -3.40 4.11 -25.36
CA ARG A 11 -4.61 4.42 -24.58
C ARG A 11 -5.82 3.86 -25.32
N LYS A 12 -6.50 2.87 -24.74
CA LYS A 12 -7.85 2.48 -25.13
C LYS A 12 -8.81 3.14 -24.15
N ALA A 13 -9.72 3.96 -24.67
CA ALA A 13 -10.78 4.62 -23.90
C ALA A 13 -11.68 3.56 -23.23
N PRO A 14 -12.16 3.80 -22.00
CA PRO A 14 -13.10 2.90 -21.35
C PRO A 14 -14.50 3.07 -21.93
N GLU A 15 -15.07 2.00 -22.49
CA GLU A 15 -16.51 1.92 -22.71
C GLU A 15 -17.18 1.43 -21.41
N PRO A 16 -18.27 2.07 -20.95
CA PRO A 16 -18.92 1.73 -19.69
C PRO A 16 -20.03 0.70 -19.94
N SER A 17 -19.91 -0.50 -19.37
CA SER A 17 -21.09 -1.37 -19.21
C SER A 17 -20.93 -2.39 -18.08
N VAL A 18 -21.50 -2.02 -16.91
CA VAL A 18 -22.44 -2.79 -16.05
C VAL A 18 -22.05 -4.28 -15.78
N ALA A 19 -21.86 -4.81 -14.55
CA ALA A 19 -22.48 -4.50 -13.26
C ALA A 19 -21.83 -5.30 -12.10
N VAL A 20 -21.83 -4.69 -10.90
CA VAL A 20 -22.16 -5.28 -9.57
C VAL A 20 -21.08 -6.23 -8.99
N ARG A 21 -20.34 -5.87 -7.94
CA ARG A 21 -20.78 -5.43 -6.59
C ARG A 21 -19.77 -4.45 -5.95
N THR A 22 -20.30 -3.62 -5.06
CA THR A 22 -19.67 -2.64 -4.14
C THR A 22 -19.06 -1.36 -4.76
N VAL A 23 -19.88 -0.65 -5.55
CA VAL A 23 -19.76 0.83 -5.69
C VAL A 23 -20.44 1.55 -4.51
N GLU A 24 -21.04 0.81 -3.58
CA GLU A 24 -21.76 1.35 -2.41
C GLU A 24 -20.95 1.35 -1.10
N GLU A 25 -19.62 1.34 -1.20
CA GLU A 25 -18.73 1.74 -0.11
C GLU A 25 -17.71 2.77 -0.60
N ARG A 26 -18.09 3.53 -1.64
CA ARG A 26 -17.53 4.85 -1.86
C ARG A 26 -18.32 5.90 -1.06
N ARG A 27 -18.86 5.47 0.09
CA ARG A 27 -19.56 6.32 1.04
C ARG A 27 -18.50 7.22 1.63
N THR A 28 -18.72 8.52 1.54
CA THR A 28 -18.13 9.54 2.40
C THR A 28 -17.65 8.91 3.72
N LEU A 29 -16.33 8.83 3.90
CA LEU A 29 -15.71 8.34 5.14
C LEU A 29 -16.51 8.89 6.32
N THR A 30 -17.19 8.01 7.02
CA THR A 30 -17.89 8.39 8.25
C THR A 30 -16.83 8.88 9.24
N ALA A 31 -17.21 9.77 10.17
CA ALA A 31 -16.25 10.32 11.13
C ALA A 31 -15.47 9.22 11.88
N ASP A 32 -16.09 8.05 12.07
CA ASP A 32 -15.49 6.85 12.66
C ASP A 32 -14.37 6.24 11.79
N GLU A 33 -14.62 6.06 10.48
CA GLU A 33 -13.62 5.55 9.53
C GLU A 33 -12.43 6.51 9.37
N SER A 34 -12.68 7.82 9.44
CA SER A 34 -11.60 8.81 9.42
C SER A 34 -10.71 8.74 10.67
N ALA A 35 -11.27 8.42 11.83
CA ALA A 35 -10.51 8.23 13.06
C ALA A 35 -9.65 6.95 13.01
N ASP A 36 -10.19 5.85 12.46
CA ASP A 36 -9.41 4.61 12.27
C ASP A 36 -8.28 4.82 11.25
N LEU A 37 -8.53 5.58 10.18
CA LEU A 37 -7.51 5.94 9.20
C LEU A 37 -6.37 6.75 9.83
N GLU A 38 -6.69 7.78 10.61
CA GLU A 38 -5.68 8.57 11.32
C GLU A 38 -4.89 7.72 12.33
N ALA A 39 -5.56 6.79 13.02
CA ALA A 39 -4.89 5.85 13.93
C ALA A 39 -3.92 4.93 13.18
N ALA A 40 -4.34 4.37 12.03
CA ALA A 40 -3.47 3.56 11.17
C ALA A 40 -2.28 4.38 10.64
N TRP A 41 -2.48 5.64 10.27
CA TRP A 41 -1.41 6.55 9.87
C TRP A 41 -0.44 6.87 11.00
N ALA A 42 -0.94 7.03 12.23
CA ALA A 42 -0.11 7.25 13.41
C ALA A 42 0.78 6.03 13.68
N GLU A 43 0.25 4.81 13.55
CA GLU A 43 1.03 3.58 13.66
C GLU A 43 2.09 3.48 12.55
N LEU A 44 1.69 3.71 11.30
CA LEU A 44 2.62 3.69 10.16
C LEU A 44 3.77 4.70 10.34
N ARG A 45 3.48 5.91 10.82
CA ARG A 45 4.50 6.93 11.07
C ARG A 45 5.46 6.52 12.18
N GLN A 46 4.97 5.92 13.26
CA GLN A 46 5.81 5.41 14.33
C GLN A 46 6.73 4.30 13.84
N THR A 47 6.19 3.31 13.13
CA THR A 47 6.98 2.21 12.57
C THR A 47 7.97 2.70 11.52
N THR A 48 7.57 3.64 10.66
CA THR A 48 8.45 4.22 9.63
C THR A 48 9.56 5.06 10.27
N ALA A 49 9.27 5.83 11.32
CA ALA A 49 10.26 6.62 12.04
C ALA A 49 11.27 5.76 12.80
N ALA A 50 10.84 4.61 13.31
CA ALA A 50 11.73 3.61 13.90
C ALA A 50 12.55 2.85 12.82
N SER A 51 12.12 2.90 11.57
CA SER A 51 12.75 2.25 10.42
C SER A 51 13.69 3.20 9.66
N LYS A 52 14.49 2.63 8.74
CA LYS A 52 15.32 3.38 7.78
C LYS A 52 14.56 3.70 6.48
N VAL A 53 13.23 3.57 6.48
CA VAL A 53 12.38 3.80 5.30
C VAL A 53 12.29 5.30 5.03
N THR A 54 12.73 5.71 3.84
CA THR A 54 12.73 7.12 3.42
C THR A 54 11.54 7.51 2.55
N SER A 55 10.90 6.52 1.89
CA SER A 55 9.75 6.74 1.02
C SER A 55 8.94 5.45 0.85
N LEU A 56 7.62 5.57 0.85
CA LEU A 56 6.68 4.48 0.59
C LEU A 56 5.85 4.79 -0.65
N ARG A 57 5.87 3.87 -1.61
CA ARG A 57 4.93 3.86 -2.74
C ARG A 57 4.33 2.48 -2.87
N ALA A 58 3.02 2.39 -2.66
CA ALA A 58 2.25 1.20 -2.95
C ALA A 58 1.23 1.49 -4.06
N CYS A 59 0.88 0.44 -4.80
CA CYS A 59 -0.18 0.47 -5.80
C CYS A 59 -1.28 -0.48 -5.33
N SER A 60 -2.52 -0.01 -5.26
CA SER A 60 -3.66 -0.90 -5.04
C SER A 60 -3.98 -1.66 -6.33
N ARG A 61 -4.36 -2.93 -6.20
CA ARG A 61 -4.81 -3.76 -7.33
C ARG A 61 -6.03 -3.18 -8.03
N ASN A 62 -6.89 -2.47 -7.29
CA ASN A 62 -8.15 -1.93 -7.79
C ASN A 62 -8.00 -0.50 -8.34
N GLY A 63 -6.77 0.05 -8.36
CA GLY A 63 -6.50 1.41 -8.80
C GLY A 63 -6.87 2.50 -7.79
N SER A 64 -7.42 2.14 -6.63
CA SER A 64 -7.67 3.06 -5.52
C SER A 64 -6.37 3.48 -4.82
N SER A 65 -6.37 4.66 -4.20
CA SER A 65 -5.26 5.05 -3.35
C SER A 65 -5.26 4.21 -2.08
N TRP A 66 -4.15 3.53 -1.79
CA TRP A 66 -3.98 2.80 -0.52
C TRP A 66 -3.93 3.73 0.69
N VAL A 67 -3.68 5.02 0.47
CA VAL A 67 -3.57 6.06 1.50
C VAL A 67 -4.93 6.35 2.16
N GLU A 68 -6.01 6.09 1.42
CA GLU A 68 -7.40 6.34 1.85
C GLU A 68 -8.03 5.10 2.49
N ASP A 69 -7.31 3.97 2.53
CA ASP A 69 -7.81 2.69 3.03
C ASP A 69 -7.10 2.33 4.35
N PRO A 70 -7.82 2.33 5.49
CA PRO A 70 -7.20 2.12 6.80
C PRO A 70 -6.58 0.72 6.93
N GLU A 71 -7.21 -0.30 6.34
CA GLU A 71 -6.70 -1.67 6.36
C GLU A 71 -5.37 -1.78 5.60
N ALA A 72 -5.27 -1.14 4.43
CA ALA A 72 -4.06 -1.12 3.62
C ALA A 72 -2.91 -0.37 4.33
N VAL A 73 -3.19 0.78 4.95
CA VAL A 73 -2.20 1.53 5.74
C VAL A 73 -1.68 0.67 6.89
N ARG A 74 -2.58 0.00 7.61
CA ARG A 74 -2.23 -0.90 8.74
C ARG A 74 -1.44 -2.12 8.26
N ALA A 75 -1.82 -2.74 7.15
CA ALA A 75 -1.09 -3.87 6.57
C ALA A 75 0.34 -3.50 6.17
N ILE A 76 0.54 -2.29 5.64
CA ILE A 76 1.88 -1.77 5.32
C ILE A 76 2.69 -1.54 6.61
N ALA A 77 2.11 -0.94 7.65
CA ALA A 77 2.78 -0.75 8.93
C ALA A 77 3.22 -2.09 9.54
N ALA A 78 2.33 -3.08 9.56
CA ALA A 78 2.63 -4.43 10.05
C ALA A 78 3.75 -5.11 9.25
N THR A 79 3.77 -4.91 7.92
CA THR A 79 4.82 -5.46 7.05
C THR A 79 6.19 -4.85 7.37
N ILE A 80 6.27 -3.52 7.54
CA ILE A 80 7.52 -2.84 7.91
C ILE A 80 7.98 -3.33 9.30
N GLY A 81 7.07 -3.42 10.27
CA GLY A 81 7.38 -3.92 11.61
C GLY A 81 7.93 -5.34 11.59
N ARG A 82 7.33 -6.23 10.78
CA ARG A 82 7.81 -7.59 10.58
C ARG A 82 9.23 -7.63 10.00
N ILE A 83 9.50 -6.85 8.95
CA ILE A 83 10.84 -6.79 8.32
C ILE A 83 11.87 -6.28 9.34
N MET A 84 11.51 -5.28 10.14
CA MET A 84 12.39 -4.78 11.20
C MET A 84 12.69 -5.85 12.25
N ASN A 85 11.68 -6.61 12.66
CA ASN A 85 11.84 -7.72 13.60
C ASN A 85 12.73 -8.84 13.02
N GLU A 86 12.50 -9.24 11.76
CA GLU A 86 13.34 -10.21 11.05
C GLU A 86 14.79 -9.73 10.90
N THR A 87 15.00 -8.43 10.71
CA THR A 87 16.34 -7.83 10.64
C THR A 87 17.01 -7.75 12.02
N ALA A 88 16.23 -7.53 13.09
CA ALA A 88 16.72 -7.44 14.46
C ALA A 88 17.11 -8.81 15.03
N GLU A 89 16.43 -9.89 14.64
CA GLU A 89 16.78 -11.26 15.02
C GLU A 89 18.05 -11.79 14.32
N GLY A 90 18.63 -11.01 13.40
CA GLY A 90 19.77 -11.43 12.57
C GLY A 90 19.38 -12.44 11.50
N PRO A 91 20.17 -12.61 10.41
CA PRO A 91 19.91 -13.66 9.44
C PRO A 91 19.93 -14.99 10.19
N LYS A 92 18.77 -15.66 10.27
CA LYS A 92 18.73 -17.08 10.60
C LYS A 92 19.31 -17.78 9.39
N ASP A 93 20.64 -17.88 9.35
CA ASP A 93 21.38 -18.77 8.48
C ASP A 93 20.89 -20.20 8.77
N ASN A 94 19.75 -20.57 8.17
CA ASN A 94 19.37 -21.96 8.01
C ASN A 94 20.24 -22.52 6.88
N HIS A 95 21.53 -22.68 7.18
CA HIS A 95 22.37 -23.60 6.45
C HIS A 95 22.02 -25.03 6.93
N ALA A 96 21.04 -25.63 6.28
CA ALA A 96 20.75 -27.06 6.37
C ALA A 96 20.63 -27.55 4.90
N GLN A 97 21.77 -27.85 4.29
CA GLN A 97 22.41 -29.18 4.16
C GLN A 97 21.71 -30.07 3.13
#